data_AF-A0A3D2YYN1-F1
#
_entry.id   AF-A0A3D2YYN1-F1
#
_cell.length_a   1.000
_cell.length_b   1.000
_cell.length_c   1.000
_cell.angle_alpha   90.00
_cell.angle_beta   90.00
_cell.angle_gamma   90.00
#
_symmetry.space_group_name_H-M   'P 1'
#
loop_
_entity.id
_entity.type
_entity.pdbx_description
1 polymer ?
#
loop_
_entity_poly.entity_id
_entity_poly.type
_entity_poly.pdbx_seq_one_letter_code
_entity_poly.pdbx_strand_id
1 'polypeptide(L)'
;EEALWGLAASGRVTVDGMEALRQRLGGAPRQLRRNGRNGQGAQLRRRSYSRWSLLESFDPVDDRSAPIARQLLDRYGVVFPELLARDSLSYRWRDLVRVLRRLEARGEVKSGRFVSGFVGEQFALPEAVEQLRMIKNTEPDGKFIAVSACDPLNLAGIISPGPRVTAVVRNRLVYRDGVVIASMENGVFVPQSNANPDILEHARV
;
A
#
# COMPACT_ATOMS: atom_id res chain seq x y z
N GLU A 1 25.88 -8.28 12.03
CA GLU A 1 24.57 -7.61 12.15
C GLU A 1 23.70 -7.80 10.91
N GLU A 2 24.25 -7.68 9.70
CA GLU A 2 23.53 -7.90 8.44
C GLU A 2 22.82 -9.27 8.34
N ALA A 3 23.44 -10.34 8.83
CA ALA A 3 22.82 -11.67 8.90
C ALA A 3 21.55 -11.70 9.79
N LEU A 4 21.55 -11.00 10.92
CA LEU A 4 20.36 -10.90 11.80
C LEU A 4 19.23 -10.15 11.10
N TRP A 5 19.57 -9.12 10.33
CA TRP A 5 18.61 -8.39 9.50
C TRP A 5 18.03 -9.23 8.36
N GLY A 6 18.83 -10.11 7.76
CA GLY A 6 18.33 -11.11 6.80
C GLY A 6 17.35 -12.10 7.47
N LEU A 7 17.69 -12.59 8.66
CA LEU A 7 16.82 -13.47 9.43
C LEU A 7 15.52 -12.78 9.86
N ALA A 8 15.59 -11.51 10.26
CA ALA A 8 14.42 -10.70 10.60
C ALA A 8 13.49 -10.48 9.40
N ALA A 9 14.07 -10.14 8.24
CA ALA A 9 13.32 -9.99 6.99
C ALA A 9 12.66 -11.30 6.55
N SER A 10 13.28 -12.45 6.86
CA SER A 10 12.71 -13.78 6.63
C SER A 10 11.70 -14.24 7.70
N GLY A 11 11.44 -13.42 8.73
CA GLY A 11 10.50 -13.75 9.81
C GLY A 11 11.01 -14.82 10.79
N ARG A 12 12.32 -15.10 10.81
CA ARG A 12 12.91 -16.14 11.67
C ARG A 12 13.40 -15.63 13.02
N VAL A 13 13.64 -14.32 13.13
CA VAL A 13 14.18 -13.69 14.36
C VAL A 13 13.44 -12.38 14.57
N THR A 14 13.14 -12.05 15.83
CA THR A 14 12.59 -10.74 16.23
C THR A 14 13.57 -9.99 17.13
N VAL A 15 13.34 -8.70 17.29
CA VAL A 15 14.14 -7.81 18.13
C VAL A 15 13.25 -7.16 19.19
N ASP A 16 13.73 -7.11 20.44
CA ASP A 16 12.95 -6.64 21.58
C ASP A 16 12.75 -5.10 21.64
N GLY A 17 13.34 -4.35 20.71
CA GLY A 17 13.25 -2.90 20.69
C GLY A 17 13.58 -2.26 19.35
N MET A 18 13.17 -1.00 19.20
CA MET A 18 13.34 -0.21 17.96
C MET A 18 14.74 0.41 17.82
N GLU A 19 15.64 0.20 18.78
CA GLU A 19 16.94 0.87 18.81
C GLU A 19 17.88 0.34 17.73
N ALA A 20 17.96 -0.98 17.55
CA ALA A 20 18.71 -1.59 16.45
C ALA A 20 18.23 -1.09 15.09
N LEU A 21 16.91 -0.93 14.91
CA LEU A 21 16.35 -0.39 13.66
C LEU A 21 16.76 1.07 13.44
N ARG A 22 16.69 1.91 14.48
CA ARG A 22 17.10 3.32 14.38
C ARG A 22 18.58 3.46 14.06
N GLN A 23 19.44 2.63 14.68
CA GLN A 23 20.86 2.61 14.38
C GLN A 23 21.13 2.21 12.92
N ARG A 24 20.46 1.17 12.40
CA ARG A 24 20.57 0.77 11.00
C ARG A 24 20.13 1.85 10.01
N LEU A 25 19.05 2.57 10.33
CA LEU A 25 18.52 3.65 9.49
C LEU A 25 19.33 4.96 9.59
N GLY A 26 20.46 4.96 10.32
CA GLY A 26 21.26 6.17 10.55
C GLY A 26 20.55 7.21 11.43
N GLY A 27 19.48 6.82 12.10
CA GLY A 27 18.72 7.66 13.02
C GLY A 27 19.48 7.85 14.32
N ALA A 28 20.38 8.84 14.36
CA ALA A 28 20.90 9.32 15.63
C ALA A 28 19.70 9.79 16.47
N PRO A 29 19.59 9.39 17.75
CA PRO A 29 18.53 9.92 18.61
C PRO A 29 18.70 11.44 18.63
N ARG A 30 17.68 12.17 18.16
CA ARG A 30 17.58 13.62 18.38
C ARG A 30 17.68 13.81 19.88
N GLN A 31 18.85 14.19 20.36
CA GLN A 31 19.02 14.62 21.73
C GLN A 31 18.16 15.88 21.86
N LEU A 32 16.96 15.72 22.41
CA LEU A 32 16.27 16.81 23.07
C LEU A 32 17.28 17.35 24.08
N ARG A 33 17.92 18.47 23.73
CA ARG A 33 18.75 19.25 24.64
C ARG A 33 17.84 19.72 25.76
N ARG A 34 17.69 18.88 26.79
CA ARG A 34 17.01 19.25 28.01
C ARG A 34 17.97 20.16 28.76
N ASN A 35 17.82 21.47 28.54
CA ASN A 35 18.45 22.50 29.36
C ASN A 35 17.94 22.31 30.80
N GLY A 36 18.70 21.60 31.61
CA GLY A 36 18.40 21.36 33.02
C GLY A 36 19.71 21.16 33.75
N ARG A 37 20.19 22.24 34.37
CA ARG A 37 21.24 22.20 35.38
C ARG A 37 20.79 21.28 36.52
N ASN A 38 21.75 20.52 37.06
CA ASN A 38 21.69 19.65 38.25
C ASN A 38 21.17 18.22 38.04
N GLY A 39 22.04 17.26 38.39
CA GLY A 39 21.65 15.88 38.64
C GLY A 39 22.66 14.87 38.12
N GLN A 40 23.61 14.50 38.98
CA GLN A 40 24.42 13.30 38.82
C GLN A 40 23.50 12.10 38.56
N GLY A 41 23.63 11.49 37.37
CA GLY A 41 22.77 10.39 36.94
C GLY A 41 22.96 9.95 35.48
N ALA A 42 23.92 10.53 34.75
CA ALA A 42 24.18 10.22 33.35
C ALA A 42 25.10 8.99 33.13
N GLN A 43 25.25 8.11 34.12
CA GLN A 43 26.14 6.93 34.06
C GLN A 43 25.43 5.59 33.85
N LEU A 44 24.13 5.58 33.56
CA LEU A 44 23.40 4.36 33.18
C LEU A 44 22.59 4.54 31.88
N ARG A 45 23.16 5.22 30.88
CA ARG A 45 22.78 4.89 29.50
C ARG A 45 23.48 3.59 29.13
N ARG A 46 22.92 2.47 29.62
CA ARG A 46 23.25 1.13 29.12
C ARG A 46 23.33 1.25 27.60
N ARG A 47 24.47 0.86 27.02
CA ARG A 47 24.57 0.57 25.59
C ARG A 47 23.36 -0.28 25.26
N SER A 48 22.40 0.32 24.54
CA SER A 48 21.12 -0.30 24.27
C SER A 48 21.34 -1.31 23.15
N TYR A 49 21.94 -2.44 23.52
CA TYR A 49 21.97 -3.62 22.68
C TYR A 49 20.52 -4.11 22.61
N SER A 50 19.93 -4.09 21.42
CA SER A 50 18.65 -4.77 21.23
C SER A 50 18.89 -6.28 21.27
N ARG A 51 18.09 -7.00 22.06
CA ARG A 51 18.19 -8.45 22.15
C ARG A 51 17.40 -9.04 21.00
N TRP A 52 18.04 -9.95 20.28
CA TRP A 52 17.44 -10.72 19.22
C TRP A 52 16.96 -12.06 19.79
N SER A 53 15.73 -12.45 19.48
CA SER A 53 15.19 -13.77 19.85
C SER A 53 14.74 -14.51 18.60
N LEU A 54 15.02 -15.81 18.57
CA LEU A 54 14.54 -16.69 17.51
C LEU A 54 13.01 -16.77 17.60
N LEU A 55 12.32 -16.54 16.49
CA LEU A 55 10.90 -16.85 16.37
C LEU A 55 10.77 -18.35 16.13
N GLU A 56 9.76 -18.96 16.74
CA GLU A 56 9.44 -20.36 16.46
C GLU A 56 9.29 -20.55 14.96
N SER A 57 9.88 -21.62 14.42
CA SER A 57 9.81 -21.93 13.00
C SER A 57 8.36 -22.20 12.63
N PHE A 58 7.67 -21.18 12.16
CA PHE A 58 6.51 -21.35 11.31
C PHE A 58 7.05 -21.91 10.00
N ASP A 59 6.56 -23.09 9.60
CA ASP A 59 6.81 -23.58 8.25
C ASP A 59 6.35 -22.48 7.30
N PRO A 60 7.28 -21.81 6.58
CA PRO A 60 6.88 -20.78 5.65
C PRO A 60 5.90 -21.45 4.70
N VAL A 61 4.68 -20.92 4.59
CA VAL A 61 3.75 -21.40 3.55
C VAL A 61 4.53 -21.29 2.25
N ASP A 62 4.96 -22.44 1.69
CA ASP A 62 5.84 -22.48 0.51
C ASP A 62 5.22 -21.70 -0.65
N ASP A 63 3.89 -21.64 -0.67
CA ASP A 63 3.11 -20.82 -1.58
C ASP A 63 2.26 -19.77 -0.84
N ARG A 64 2.82 -18.56 -0.67
CA ARG A 64 2.07 -17.41 -0.15
C ARG A 64 1.00 -16.88 -1.13
N SER A 65 0.94 -17.37 -2.35
CA SER A 65 0.04 -16.84 -3.39
C SER A 65 -1.43 -16.90 -2.98
N ALA A 66 -1.83 -17.92 -2.21
CA ALA A 66 -3.22 -18.06 -1.76
C ALA A 66 -3.68 -16.93 -0.82
N PRO A 67 -3.02 -16.68 0.33
CA PRO A 67 -3.40 -15.57 1.19
C PRO A 67 -3.23 -14.21 0.51
N ILE A 68 -2.22 -14.05 -0.36
CA ILE A 68 -2.02 -12.81 -1.13
C ILE A 68 -3.18 -12.57 -2.09
N ALA A 69 -3.58 -13.57 -2.88
CA ALA A 69 -4.68 -13.44 -3.83
C ALA A 69 -5.98 -13.04 -3.12
N ARG A 70 -6.27 -13.65 -1.96
CA ARG A 70 -7.43 -13.27 -1.12
C ARG A 70 -7.31 -11.83 -0.64
N GLN A 71 -6.16 -11.44 -0.10
CA GLN A 71 -5.94 -10.06 0.36
C GLN A 71 -6.12 -9.02 -0.76
N LEU A 72 -5.65 -9.33 -1.99
CA LEU A 72 -5.83 -8.45 -3.14
C LEU A 72 -7.30 -8.35 -3.56
N LEU A 73 -8.04 -9.46 -3.54
CA LEU A 73 -9.48 -9.48 -3.82
C LEU A 73 -10.26 -8.67 -2.77
N ASP A 74 -9.98 -8.86 -1.49
CA ASP A 74 -10.66 -8.13 -0.41
C ASP A 74 -10.38 -6.62 -0.47
N ARG A 75 -9.16 -6.25 -0.92
CA ARG A 75 -8.73 -4.85 -1.02
C ARG A 75 -9.31 -4.13 -2.23
N TYR A 76 -9.32 -4.78 -3.39
CA TYR A 76 -9.62 -4.12 -4.68
C TYR A 76 -10.96 -4.54 -5.28
N GLY A 77 -11.53 -5.68 -4.86
CA GLY A 77 -12.71 -6.30 -5.48
C GLY A 77 -12.41 -6.93 -6.85
N VAL A 78 -11.62 -6.26 -7.68
CA VAL A 78 -11.14 -6.70 -8.99
C VAL A 78 -9.61 -6.71 -9.01
N VAL A 79 -9.02 -7.81 -9.51
CA VAL A 79 -7.58 -8.01 -9.56
C VAL A 79 -7.14 -8.35 -11.00
N PHE A 80 -6.09 -7.68 -11.46
CA PHE A 80 -5.48 -7.85 -12.78
C PHE A 80 -3.98 -7.49 -12.72
N PRO A 81 -3.15 -7.89 -13.72
CA PRO A 81 -1.69 -7.83 -13.63
C PRO A 81 -1.12 -6.46 -13.27
N GLU A 82 -1.64 -5.40 -13.89
CA GLU A 82 -1.12 -4.04 -13.76
C GLU A 82 -1.30 -3.47 -12.35
N LEU A 83 -2.29 -3.94 -11.58
CA LEU A 83 -2.47 -3.54 -10.17
C LEU A 83 -1.30 -3.96 -9.29
N LEU A 84 -0.59 -5.03 -9.65
CA LEU A 84 0.60 -5.47 -8.91
C LEU A 84 1.69 -4.42 -8.90
N ALA A 85 1.68 -3.47 -9.84
CA ALA A 85 2.66 -2.40 -9.85
C ALA A 85 2.51 -1.41 -8.66
N ARG A 86 1.42 -1.51 -7.87
CA ARG A 86 1.20 -0.72 -6.65
C ARG A 86 1.89 -1.30 -5.43
N ASP A 87 1.85 -2.62 -5.27
CA ASP A 87 2.48 -3.31 -4.16
C ASP A 87 3.88 -3.69 -4.62
N SER A 88 4.92 -3.15 -3.97
CA SER A 88 6.33 -3.47 -4.26
C SER A 88 6.73 -4.92 -3.93
N LEU A 89 5.73 -5.80 -3.79
CA LEU A 89 5.87 -7.19 -3.41
C LEU A 89 6.16 -8.00 -4.68
N SER A 90 7.20 -8.83 -4.62
CA SER A 90 7.69 -9.60 -5.77
C SER A 90 6.81 -10.85 -6.02
N TYR A 91 5.51 -10.63 -6.26
CA TYR A 91 4.57 -11.70 -6.58
C TYR A 91 4.47 -11.86 -8.08
N ARG A 92 4.66 -13.10 -8.55
CA ARG A 92 4.52 -13.38 -9.98
C ARG A 92 3.04 -13.58 -10.29
N TRP A 93 2.52 -12.81 -11.24
CA TRP A 93 1.11 -12.92 -11.68
C TRP A 93 0.69 -14.37 -11.97
N ARG A 94 1.55 -15.15 -12.62
CA ARG A 94 1.35 -16.57 -12.92
C ARG A 94 1.02 -17.44 -11.70
N ASP A 95 1.55 -17.13 -10.53
CA ASP A 95 1.33 -17.92 -9.32
C ASP A 95 -0.02 -17.55 -8.70
N LEU A 96 -0.38 -16.26 -8.75
CA LEU A 96 -1.72 -15.77 -8.36
C LEU A 96 -2.82 -16.34 -9.26
N VAL A 97 -2.62 -16.39 -10.59
CA VAL A 97 -3.61 -16.95 -11.53
C VAL A 97 -3.97 -18.40 -11.21
N ARG A 98 -2.99 -19.22 -10.79
CA ARG A 98 -3.25 -20.62 -10.40
C ARG A 98 -4.21 -20.70 -9.21
N VAL A 99 -4.06 -19.80 -8.24
CA VAL A 99 -4.98 -19.71 -7.09
C VAL A 99 -6.33 -19.17 -7.55
N LEU A 100 -6.34 -18.06 -8.29
CA LEU A 100 -7.57 -17.38 -8.73
C LEU A 100 -8.46 -18.31 -9.58
N ARG A 101 -7.88 -19.14 -10.45
CA ARG A 101 -8.64 -20.16 -11.20
C ARG A 101 -9.21 -21.27 -10.31
N ARG A 102 -8.52 -21.65 -9.23
CA ARG A 102 -9.09 -22.59 -8.24
C ARG A 102 -10.26 -21.95 -7.49
N LEU A 103 -10.16 -20.67 -7.15
CA LEU A 103 -11.25 -19.92 -6.52
C LEU A 103 -12.44 -19.76 -7.48
N GLU A 104 -12.18 -19.50 -8.76
CA GLU A 104 -13.20 -19.48 -9.81
C GLU A 104 -13.91 -20.82 -9.95
N ALA A 105 -13.17 -21.94 -10.00
CA ALA A 105 -13.75 -23.28 -10.08
C ALA A 105 -14.64 -23.62 -8.88
N ARG A 106 -14.41 -22.97 -7.73
CA ARG A 106 -15.27 -23.06 -6.53
C ARG A 106 -16.45 -22.07 -6.55
N GLY A 107 -16.49 -21.17 -7.52
CA GLY A 107 -17.49 -20.11 -7.61
C GLY A 107 -17.24 -18.92 -6.67
N GLU A 108 -16.11 -18.86 -5.96
CA GLU A 108 -15.76 -17.75 -5.05
C GLU A 108 -15.41 -16.46 -5.83
N VAL A 109 -14.97 -16.60 -7.08
CA VAL A 109 -14.48 -15.50 -7.94
C VAL A 109 -15.01 -15.69 -9.36
N LYS A 110 -15.14 -14.60 -10.13
CA LYS A 110 -15.46 -14.63 -11.57
C LYS A 110 -14.27 -14.16 -12.39
N SER A 111 -13.88 -14.93 -13.41
CA SER A 111 -12.97 -14.41 -14.44
C SER A 111 -13.73 -13.58 -15.48
N GLY A 112 -13.07 -12.63 -16.11
CA GLY A 112 -13.66 -11.82 -17.17
C GLY A 112 -12.85 -10.60 -17.54
N ARG A 113 -13.53 -9.64 -18.17
CA ARG A 113 -13.03 -8.28 -18.43
C ARG A 113 -13.97 -7.29 -17.78
N PHE A 114 -13.52 -6.72 -16.66
CA PHE A 114 -14.30 -5.80 -15.84
C PHE A 114 -13.81 -4.36 -16.01
N VAL A 115 -12.51 -4.18 -16.20
CA VAL A 115 -11.86 -2.88 -16.39
C VAL A 115 -11.39 -2.76 -17.85
N SER A 116 -11.86 -1.72 -18.54
CA SER A 116 -11.43 -1.37 -19.90
C SER A 116 -10.02 -0.77 -19.92
N GLY A 117 -9.31 -0.90 -21.03
CA GLY A 117 -7.98 -0.31 -21.21
C GLY A 117 -6.80 -1.16 -20.71
N PHE A 118 -7.09 -2.27 -20.02
CA PHE A 118 -6.10 -3.24 -19.56
C PHE A 118 -6.25 -4.56 -20.30
N VAL A 119 -5.12 -5.21 -20.57
CA VAL A 119 -5.08 -6.46 -21.33
C VAL A 119 -4.79 -7.61 -20.38
N GLY A 120 -5.44 -8.75 -20.61
CA GLY A 120 -5.21 -9.97 -19.84
C GLY A 120 -6.45 -10.47 -19.12
N GLU A 121 -6.25 -11.54 -18.35
CA GLU A 121 -7.27 -12.17 -17.52
C GLU A 121 -7.47 -11.33 -16.26
N GLN A 122 -8.72 -11.00 -15.94
CA GLN A 122 -9.09 -10.28 -14.73
C GLN A 122 -9.99 -11.15 -13.87
N PHE A 123 -9.90 -11.00 -12.56
CA PHE A 123 -10.65 -11.77 -11.59
C PHE A 123 -11.36 -10.83 -10.63
N ALA A 124 -12.63 -11.07 -10.36
CA ALA A 124 -13.43 -10.22 -9.49
C ALA A 124 -14.25 -11.03 -8.49
N LEU A 125 -14.44 -10.48 -7.29
CA LEU A 125 -15.44 -10.98 -6.36
C LEU A 125 -16.84 -10.81 -6.97
N PRO A 126 -17.77 -11.78 -6.80
CA PRO A 126 -19.13 -11.68 -7.34
C PRO A 126 -19.84 -10.38 -6.92
N GLU A 127 -19.70 -9.97 -5.66
CA GLU A 127 -20.24 -8.71 -5.13
C GLU A 127 -19.65 -7.47 -5.81
N ALA A 128 -18.36 -7.49 -6.15
CA ALA A 128 -17.73 -6.40 -6.90
C ALA A 128 -18.29 -6.31 -8.32
N VAL A 129 -18.58 -7.45 -8.97
CA VAL A 129 -19.23 -7.47 -10.30
C VAL A 129 -20.65 -6.88 -10.23
N GLU A 130 -21.40 -7.20 -9.18
CA GLU A 130 -22.74 -6.64 -8.97
C GLU A 130 -22.68 -5.13 -8.75
N GLN A 131 -21.78 -4.65 -7.90
CA GLN A 131 -21.58 -3.21 -7.66
C GLN A 131 -21.19 -2.46 -8.93
N LEU A 132 -20.27 -3.02 -9.74
CA LEU A 132 -19.89 -2.43 -11.03
C LEU A 132 -21.08 -2.32 -11.99
N ARG A 133 -21.97 -3.33 -12.00
CA ARG A 133 -23.19 -3.29 -12.82
C ARG A 133 -24.18 -2.24 -12.34
N MET A 134 -24.31 -2.04 -11.04
CA MET A 134 -25.17 -1.01 -10.46
C MET A 134 -24.67 0.39 -10.82
N ILE A 135 -23.36 0.63 -10.70
CA ILE A 135 -22.75 1.96 -10.92
C ILE A 135 -22.66 2.30 -12.42
N LYS A 136 -22.59 1.31 -13.32
CA LYS A 136 -22.43 1.52 -14.77
C LYS A 136 -23.42 2.53 -15.38
N ASN A 137 -24.66 2.57 -14.89
CA ASN A 137 -25.71 3.44 -15.41
C ASN A 137 -26.02 4.63 -14.47
N THR A 138 -25.23 4.82 -13.42
CA THR A 138 -25.39 5.92 -12.46
C THR A 138 -24.67 7.15 -12.98
N GLU A 139 -25.33 8.30 -12.95
CA GLU A 139 -24.69 9.56 -13.31
C GLU A 139 -23.62 9.93 -12.26
N PRO A 140 -22.48 10.51 -12.68
CA PRO A 140 -21.47 11.00 -11.76
C PRO A 140 -22.05 12.06 -10.82
N ASP A 141 -21.82 11.91 -9.51
CA ASP A 141 -22.37 12.81 -8.50
C ASP A 141 -21.45 14.01 -8.18
N GLY A 142 -20.26 14.05 -8.81
CA GLY A 142 -19.32 15.16 -8.71
C GLY A 142 -18.64 15.27 -7.35
N LYS A 143 -18.76 14.26 -6.49
CA LYS A 143 -18.18 14.30 -5.15
C LYS A 143 -16.66 14.21 -5.18
N PHE A 144 -16.04 14.97 -4.28
CA PHE A 144 -14.61 14.95 -4.05
C PHE A 144 -14.29 14.02 -2.89
N ILE A 145 -13.35 13.10 -3.10
CA ILE A 145 -12.89 12.15 -2.07
C ILE A 145 -11.38 12.32 -1.91
N ALA A 146 -10.97 12.80 -0.74
CA ALA A 146 -9.56 12.95 -0.38
C ALA A 146 -9.04 11.66 0.29
N VAL A 147 -7.97 11.09 -0.25
CA VAL A 147 -7.36 9.85 0.22
C VAL A 147 -5.88 10.08 0.54
N SER A 148 -5.33 9.38 1.53
CA SER A 148 -3.87 9.39 1.76
C SER A 148 -3.14 8.77 0.57
N ALA A 149 -2.00 9.34 0.16
CA ALA A 149 -1.16 8.69 -0.85
C ALA A 149 -0.59 7.34 -0.36
N CYS A 150 -0.54 7.10 0.96
CA CYS A 150 -0.15 5.80 1.52
C CYS A 150 -1.26 4.75 1.41
N ASP A 151 -2.50 5.16 1.14
CA ASP A 151 -3.63 4.24 1.03
C ASP A 151 -3.44 3.27 -0.15
N PRO A 152 -3.88 2.01 -0.03
CA PRO A 152 -3.82 1.07 -1.14
C PRO A 152 -4.63 1.49 -2.39
N LEU A 153 -5.62 2.38 -2.22
CA LEU A 153 -6.37 3.00 -3.31
C LEU A 153 -5.61 4.12 -4.03
N ASN A 154 -4.37 4.43 -3.64
CA ASN A 154 -3.49 5.23 -4.50
C ASN A 154 -3.10 4.42 -5.75
N LEU A 155 -3.90 4.54 -6.80
CA LEU A 155 -3.68 3.91 -8.11
C LEU A 155 -3.38 4.96 -9.20
N ALA A 156 -2.96 6.16 -8.78
CA ALA A 156 -2.57 7.25 -9.66
C ALA A 156 -1.39 6.82 -10.55
N GLY A 157 -1.53 6.98 -11.87
CA GLY A 157 -0.52 6.54 -12.84
C GLY A 157 -0.40 5.01 -12.97
N ILE A 158 -1.37 4.25 -12.45
CA ILE A 158 -1.52 2.81 -12.66
C ILE A 158 -2.79 2.55 -13.44
N ILE A 159 -3.94 2.91 -12.86
CA ILE A 159 -5.23 2.76 -13.54
C ILE A 159 -5.69 4.05 -14.22
N SER A 160 -5.25 5.19 -13.70
CA SER A 160 -5.48 6.50 -14.29
C SER A 160 -4.29 6.92 -15.15
N PRO A 161 -4.51 7.70 -16.22
CA PRO A 161 -3.44 8.42 -16.89
C PRO A 161 -2.69 9.36 -15.92
N GLY A 162 -1.46 9.73 -16.28
CA GLY A 162 -0.65 10.70 -15.52
C GLY A 162 0.49 10.06 -14.73
N PRO A 163 1.30 10.89 -14.05
CA PRO A 163 2.42 10.42 -13.24
C PRO A 163 1.95 9.69 -11.97
N ARG A 164 2.81 8.84 -11.42
CA ARG A 164 2.56 8.20 -10.12
C ARG A 164 2.73 9.19 -8.99
N VAL A 165 1.82 9.16 -8.04
CA VAL A 165 1.93 9.93 -6.80
C VAL A 165 2.61 9.07 -5.75
N THR A 166 3.72 9.57 -5.21
CA THR A 166 4.53 8.80 -4.25
C THR A 166 3.76 8.61 -2.93
N ALA A 167 3.77 7.37 -2.41
CA ALA A 167 3.08 6.95 -1.20
C ALA A 167 3.76 7.44 0.09
N VAL A 168 3.84 8.75 0.28
CA VAL A 168 4.36 9.41 1.48
C VAL A 168 3.19 9.88 2.35
N VAL A 169 3.32 9.76 3.68
CA VAL A 169 2.26 10.07 4.67
C VAL A 169 1.67 11.47 4.52
N ARG A 170 2.50 12.44 4.12
CA ARG A 170 2.08 13.84 3.90
C ARG A 170 1.33 14.05 2.60
N ASN A 171 1.47 13.14 1.63
CA ASN A 171 0.85 13.30 0.33
C ASN A 171 -0.62 12.86 0.39
N ARG A 172 -1.45 13.55 -0.38
CA ARG A 172 -2.89 13.28 -0.51
C ARG A 172 -3.28 13.24 -1.98
N LEU A 173 -4.33 12.50 -2.28
CA LEU A 173 -4.96 12.41 -3.59
C LEU A 173 -6.39 12.89 -3.46
N VAL A 174 -6.86 13.62 -4.45
CA VAL A 174 -8.27 13.99 -4.56
C VAL A 174 -8.85 13.29 -5.76
N TYR A 175 -9.83 12.44 -5.51
CA TYR A 175 -10.64 11.78 -6.53
C TYR A 175 -11.92 12.56 -6.76
N ARG A 176 -12.37 12.59 -8.00
CA ARG A 176 -13.72 12.97 -8.36
C ARG A 176 -14.24 11.96 -9.37
N ASP A 177 -15.42 11.39 -9.10
CA ASP A 177 -16.07 10.41 -9.97
C ASP A 177 -15.14 9.23 -10.35
N GLY A 178 -14.28 8.79 -9.42
CA GLY A 178 -13.31 7.71 -9.61
C GLY A 178 -12.01 8.10 -10.33
N VAL A 179 -11.85 9.36 -10.74
CA VAL A 179 -10.65 9.87 -11.43
C VAL A 179 -9.82 10.75 -10.49
N VAL A 180 -8.50 10.55 -10.48
CA VAL A 180 -7.58 11.43 -9.74
C VAL A 180 -7.53 12.78 -10.45
N ILE A 181 -8.00 13.83 -9.79
CA ILE A 181 -7.99 15.18 -10.37
C ILE A 181 -6.77 15.99 -9.94
N ALA A 182 -6.30 15.78 -8.71
CA ALA A 182 -5.16 16.48 -8.13
C ALA A 182 -4.49 15.67 -7.01
N SER A 183 -3.26 16.02 -6.70
CA SER A 183 -2.52 15.54 -5.54
C SER A 183 -1.96 16.71 -4.73
N MET A 184 -1.79 16.50 -3.43
CA MET A 184 -0.96 17.33 -2.57
C MET A 184 0.35 16.60 -2.36
N GLU A 185 1.45 17.16 -2.86
CA GLU A 185 2.79 16.55 -2.81
C GLU A 185 3.75 17.48 -2.08
N ASN A 186 4.24 17.05 -0.90
CA ASN A 186 5.09 17.88 -0.05
C ASN A 186 4.54 19.29 0.25
N GLY A 187 3.21 19.45 0.29
CA GLY A 187 2.54 20.73 0.51
C GLY A 187 2.33 21.58 -0.76
N VAL A 188 2.66 21.03 -1.93
CA VAL A 188 2.40 21.64 -3.23
C VAL A 188 1.20 20.96 -3.88
N PHE A 189 0.24 21.74 -4.35
CA PHE A 189 -0.88 21.24 -5.12
C PHE A 189 -0.44 20.96 -6.56
N VAL A 190 -0.62 19.71 -7.01
CA VAL A 190 -0.25 19.25 -8.35
C VAL A 190 -1.51 18.76 -9.08
N PRO A 191 -1.93 19.40 -10.18
CA PRO A 191 -3.03 18.90 -11.00
C PRO A 191 -2.60 17.62 -11.72
N GLN A 192 -3.46 16.59 -11.68
CA GLN A 192 -3.18 15.26 -12.26
C GLN A 192 -3.98 15.01 -13.55
N SER A 193 -5.03 15.78 -13.78
CA SER A 193 -5.88 15.70 -14.98
C SER A 193 -6.12 17.09 -15.56
N ASN A 194 -6.50 17.15 -16.84
CA ASN A 194 -6.94 18.38 -17.50
C ASN A 194 -8.38 18.76 -17.12
N ALA A 195 -8.71 18.68 -15.83
CA ALA A 195 -10.00 19.11 -15.32
C ALA A 195 -10.16 20.64 -15.46
N ASN A 196 -11.40 21.10 -15.58
CA ASN A 196 -11.73 22.53 -15.62
C ASN A 196 -11.10 23.25 -14.41
N PRO A 197 -10.47 24.44 -14.60
CA PRO A 197 -9.93 25.26 -13.51
C PRO A 197 -10.84 25.40 -12.28
N ASP A 198 -12.16 25.54 -12.47
CA ASP A 198 -13.11 25.66 -11.36
C ASP A 198 -13.11 24.39 -10.49
N ILE A 199 -13.02 23.22 -11.12
CA ILE A 199 -12.97 21.91 -10.44
C ILE A 199 -11.66 21.78 -9.65
N LEU A 200 -10.56 22.27 -10.22
CA LEU A 200 -9.25 22.25 -9.59
C LEU A 200 -9.18 23.16 -8.37
N GLU A 201 -9.86 24.31 -8.37
CA GLU A 201 -9.96 25.15 -7.18
C GLU A 201 -10.69 24.44 -6.03
N HIS A 202 -11.82 23.78 -6.33
CA HIS A 202 -12.56 23.02 -5.32
C HIS A 202 -11.79 21.79 -4.80
N ALA A 203 -10.80 21.31 -5.54
CA ALA A 203 -9.93 20.22 -5.12
C ALA A 203 -8.82 20.64 -4.15
N ARG A 204 -8.61 21.95 -3.89
CA ARG A 204 -7.59 22.47 -2.97
C ARG A 204 -8.03 22.38 -1.50
N VAL A 205 -8.56 21.23 -1.09
CA VAL A 205 -8.91 20.89 0.31
C VAL A 205 -7.72 20.22 0.97
#